data_AF-A0A6H0Y4I6-F1
#
_entry.id   AF-A0A6H0Y4I6-F1
#
_cell.length_a   1.000
_cell.length_b   1.000
_cell.length_c   1.000
_cell.angle_alpha   90.00
_cell.angle_beta   90.00
_cell.angle_gamma   90.00
#
_symmetry.space_group_name_H-M   'P 1'
#
loop_
_entity.id
_entity.type
_entity.pdbx_description
1 polymer ?
#
loop_
_entity_poly.entity_id
_entity_poly.type
_entity_poly.pdbx_seq_one_letter_code
_entity_poly.pdbx_strand_id
1 'polypeptide(L)'
;MINTKALTELFAQNIDEKLCKQWWLMTPNGTLLAQSGAGDAKLLRRQVAIVTLAWQEHDASNAVDEEGRVTFGKLQDRLRALTIEAETNNIIATRVQPQLLLVLEGGVPPRRSNFEPKTTSEGPDDEQYPVDDADSVPGSRDGGPSSRASSVVSVASNMILRLQRRKLEAMANAIADDFEQTGFQMPIDGTTKIF
;
A
#
# COMPACT_ATOMS: atom_id res chain seq x y z
N MET A 1 -6.95 -1.30 23.73
CA MET A 1 -8.04 -0.74 22.90
C MET A 1 -7.44 0.31 21.98
N ILE A 2 -7.77 0.32 20.68
CA ILE A 2 -7.13 1.22 19.71
C ILE A 2 -7.46 2.70 20.01
N ASN A 3 -6.43 3.55 20.15
CA ASN A 3 -6.62 4.99 20.36
C ASN A 3 -6.66 5.71 19.00
N THR A 4 -7.85 5.78 18.41
CA THR A 4 -8.07 6.40 17.09
C THR A 4 -7.70 7.89 17.06
N LYS A 5 -7.79 8.58 18.19
CA LYS A 5 -7.42 10.00 18.30
C LYS A 5 -5.91 10.19 18.20
N ALA A 6 -5.14 9.36 18.92
CA ALA A 6 -3.68 9.36 18.83
C ALA A 6 -3.21 8.96 17.42
N LEU A 7 -3.86 7.98 16.78
CA LEU A 7 -3.54 7.62 15.40
C LEU A 7 -3.84 8.74 14.40
N THR A 8 -4.98 9.41 14.55
CA THR A 8 -5.35 10.57 13.72
C THR A 8 -4.32 11.70 13.86
N GLU A 9 -3.83 11.94 15.08
CA GLU A 9 -2.80 12.93 15.36
C GLU A 9 -1.44 12.51 14.78
N LEU A 10 -1.03 11.26 14.99
CA LEU A 10 0.18 10.68 14.39
C LEU A 10 0.17 10.82 12.86
N PHE A 11 -0.96 10.49 12.23
CA PHE A 11 -1.16 10.62 10.79
C PHE A 11 -1.07 12.07 10.33
N ALA A 12 -1.70 13.01 11.05
CA ALA A 12 -1.65 14.42 10.73
C ALA A 12 -0.21 15.00 10.81
N GLN A 13 0.59 14.55 11.78
CA GLN A 13 2.00 14.96 11.92
C GLN A 13 2.91 14.41 10.82
N ASN A 14 2.47 13.38 10.09
CA ASN A 14 3.27 12.70 9.08
C ASN A 14 2.82 13.00 7.63
N ILE A 15 1.97 14.01 7.43
CA ILE A 15 1.59 14.51 6.11
C ILE A 15 2.76 15.27 5.47
N ASP A 16 2.97 15.03 4.17
CA ASP A 16 3.83 15.80 3.29
C ASP A 16 3.13 15.92 1.94
N GLU A 17 2.82 17.14 1.48
CA GLU A 17 2.03 17.34 0.26
C GLU A 17 2.57 16.63 -0.98
N LYS A 18 3.87 16.36 -1.06
CA LYS A 18 4.49 15.68 -2.19
C LYS A 18 4.56 14.18 -1.96
N LEU A 19 5.11 13.77 -0.82
CA LEU A 19 5.38 12.36 -0.56
C LEU A 19 4.13 11.63 -0.07
N CYS A 20 3.40 12.21 0.87
CA CYS A 20 2.27 11.59 1.53
C CYS A 20 1.20 12.62 1.84
N LYS A 21 0.28 12.81 0.91
CA LYS A 21 -0.79 13.78 1.01
C LYS A 21 -1.81 13.39 2.09
N GLN A 22 -2.06 12.08 2.23
CA GLN A 22 -3.05 11.59 3.18
C GLN A 22 -2.71 10.18 3.67
N TRP A 23 -3.04 9.92 4.93
CA TRP A 23 -3.02 8.59 5.55
C TRP A 23 -4.42 8.17 5.93
N TRP A 24 -4.69 6.87 5.86
CA TRP A 24 -5.84 6.29 6.54
C TRP A 24 -5.62 4.84 6.95
N LEU A 25 -6.37 4.45 7.97
CA LEU A 25 -6.41 3.12 8.51
C LEU A 25 -7.81 2.55 8.29
N MET A 26 -7.90 1.35 7.73
CA MET A 26 -9.17 0.73 7.40
C MET A 26 -9.13 -0.79 7.53
N THR A 27 -10.29 -1.43 7.59
CA THR A 27 -10.39 -2.88 7.45
C THR A 27 -10.40 -3.28 5.96
N PRO A 28 -10.02 -4.52 5.61
CA PRO A 28 -10.16 -5.06 4.25
C PRO A 28 -11.60 -5.05 3.71
N ASN A 29 -12.60 -4.86 4.58
CA ASN A 29 -14.02 -4.76 4.21
C ASN A 29 -14.47 -3.32 3.92
N GLY A 30 -13.55 -2.34 3.91
CA GLY A 30 -13.88 -0.96 3.59
C GLY A 30 -14.30 -0.09 4.77
N THR A 31 -14.18 -0.58 6.01
CA THR A 31 -14.50 0.23 7.20
C THR A 31 -13.32 1.14 7.55
N LEU A 32 -13.53 2.46 7.46
CA LEU A 32 -12.53 3.47 7.84
C LEU A 32 -12.47 3.63 9.37
N LEU A 33 -11.26 3.54 9.94
CA LEU A 33 -11.04 3.61 11.40
C LEU A 33 -10.36 4.91 11.83
N ALA A 34 -9.41 5.40 11.05
CA ALA A 34 -8.71 6.66 11.29
C ALA A 34 -8.23 7.25 9.96
N GLN A 35 -8.04 8.57 9.91
CA GLN A 35 -7.57 9.29 8.73
C GLN A 35 -6.73 10.49 9.15
N SER A 36 -5.84 10.96 8.29
CA SER A 36 -5.12 12.21 8.49
C SER A 36 -6.02 13.41 8.14
N GLY A 37 -6.40 14.21 9.14
CA GLY A 37 -7.13 15.47 8.93
C GLY A 37 -8.57 15.32 8.43
N ALA A 38 -9.21 16.45 8.12
CA ALA A 38 -10.56 16.52 7.57
C ALA A 38 -10.50 16.82 6.06
N GLY A 39 -10.19 15.81 5.25
CA GLY A 39 -10.22 15.88 3.79
C GLY A 39 -11.66 15.85 3.23
N ASP A 40 -11.77 15.89 1.89
CA ASP A 40 -13.06 15.67 1.22
C ASP A 40 -13.54 14.24 1.46
N ALA A 41 -14.53 14.08 2.33
CA ALA A 41 -15.11 12.79 2.70
C ALA A 41 -15.68 12.02 1.50
N LYS A 42 -16.14 12.72 0.44
CA LYS A 42 -16.63 12.07 -0.77
C LYS A 42 -15.48 11.44 -1.55
N LEU A 43 -14.38 12.16 -1.70
CA LEU A 43 -13.18 11.67 -2.36
C LEU A 43 -12.60 10.48 -1.59
N LEU A 44 -12.47 10.60 -0.27
CA LEU A 44 -11.92 9.52 0.55
C LEU A 44 -12.77 8.26 0.48
N ARG A 45 -14.10 8.37 0.58
CA ARG A 45 -14.98 7.19 0.45
C ARG A 45 -14.80 6.50 -0.90
N ARG A 46 -14.63 7.27 -1.97
CA ARG A 46 -14.33 6.71 -3.31
C ARG A 46 -12.99 5.97 -3.30
N GLN A 47 -11.94 6.55 -2.72
CA GLN A 47 -10.62 5.91 -2.63
C GLN A 47 -10.66 4.63 -1.78
N VAL A 48 -11.32 4.68 -0.62
CA VAL A 48 -11.52 3.51 0.25
C VAL A 48 -12.24 2.40 -0.51
N ALA A 49 -13.28 2.72 -1.27
CA ALA A 49 -13.98 1.72 -2.09
C ALA A 49 -13.07 1.11 -3.16
N ILE A 50 -12.27 1.93 -3.86
CA ILE A 50 -11.31 1.44 -4.87
C ILE A 50 -10.29 0.49 -4.23
N VAL A 51 -9.67 0.90 -3.12
CA VAL A 51 -8.69 0.06 -2.39
C VAL A 51 -9.34 -1.22 -1.88
N THR A 52 -10.57 -1.15 -1.35
CA THR A 52 -11.31 -2.32 -0.86
C THR A 52 -11.53 -3.34 -1.98
N LEU A 53 -12.06 -2.89 -3.12
CA LEU A 53 -12.37 -3.77 -4.24
C LEU A 53 -11.09 -4.40 -4.81
N ALA A 54 -10.06 -3.60 -5.05
CA ALA A 54 -8.79 -4.10 -5.56
C ALA A 54 -8.12 -5.06 -4.56
N TRP A 55 -8.13 -4.73 -3.26
CA TRP A 55 -7.57 -5.60 -2.23
C TRP A 55 -8.29 -6.95 -2.19
N GLN A 56 -9.63 -6.95 -2.19
CA GLN A 56 -10.43 -8.18 -2.15
C GLN A 56 -10.26 -9.02 -3.41
N GLU A 57 -10.19 -8.40 -4.59
CA GLU A 57 -9.96 -9.08 -5.86
C GLU A 57 -8.64 -9.85 -5.85
N HIS A 58 -7.56 -9.22 -5.37
CA HIS A 58 -6.24 -9.84 -5.30
C HIS A 58 -6.10 -10.85 -4.13
N ASP A 59 -6.67 -10.56 -2.95
CA ASP A 59 -6.64 -11.47 -1.80
C ASP A 59 -7.48 -12.73 -2.05
N ALA A 60 -8.58 -12.62 -2.81
CA ALA A 60 -9.38 -13.78 -3.26
C ALA A 60 -8.67 -14.57 -4.37
N SER A 61 -8.03 -13.89 -5.33
CA SER A 61 -7.28 -14.56 -6.40
C SER A 61 -6.10 -15.37 -5.86
N ASN A 62 -5.43 -14.89 -4.80
CA ASN A 62 -4.38 -15.64 -4.12
C ASN A 62 -4.91 -16.86 -3.34
N ALA A 63 -6.21 -16.93 -2.99
CA ALA A 63 -6.75 -18.05 -2.23
C ALA A 63 -7.04 -19.31 -3.08
N VAL A 64 -6.98 -19.20 -4.41
CA VAL A 64 -7.34 -20.25 -5.36
C VAL A 64 -6.10 -20.71 -6.15
N ASP A 65 -5.97 -22.01 -6.42
CA ASP A 65 -4.96 -22.55 -7.34
C ASP A 65 -5.42 -22.50 -8.82
N GLU A 66 -4.53 -22.85 -9.76
CA GLU A 66 -4.84 -22.84 -11.20
C GLU A 66 -5.98 -23.81 -11.57
N GLU A 67 -6.24 -24.81 -10.71
CA GLU A 67 -7.35 -25.76 -10.82
C GLU A 67 -8.64 -25.32 -10.11
N GLY A 68 -8.71 -24.09 -9.58
CA GLY A 68 -9.91 -23.54 -8.96
C GLY A 68 -10.19 -24.05 -7.54
N ARG A 69 -9.24 -24.73 -6.90
CA ARG A 69 -9.36 -25.26 -5.54
C ARG A 69 -8.79 -24.29 -4.52
N VAL A 70 -9.49 -24.17 -3.39
CA VAL A 70 -9.02 -23.39 -2.24
C VAL A 70 -7.96 -24.20 -1.50
N THR A 71 -6.69 -23.87 -1.69
CA THR A 71 -5.59 -24.49 -0.95
C THR A 71 -5.43 -23.87 0.43
N PHE A 72 -5.64 -24.67 1.49
CA PHE A 72 -5.46 -24.22 2.89
C PHE A 72 -4.04 -23.68 3.20
N GLY A 73 -3.02 -24.07 2.43
CA GLY A 73 -1.66 -23.50 2.51
C GLY A 73 -1.57 -22.04 2.05
N LYS A 74 -2.41 -21.62 1.09
CA LYS A 74 -2.46 -20.22 0.60
C LYS A 74 -3.28 -19.29 1.49
N LEU A 75 -3.97 -19.79 2.52
CA LEU A 75 -4.60 -18.93 3.54
C LEU A 75 -3.57 -18.15 4.38
N GLN A 76 -2.31 -18.57 4.37
CA GLN A 76 -1.18 -17.83 4.95
C GLN A 76 -0.55 -16.85 3.94
N ASP A 77 -0.82 -17.04 2.65
CA ASP A 77 -0.24 -16.33 1.51
C ASP A 77 -1.07 -15.09 1.13
N ARG A 78 -1.55 -14.41 2.16
CA ARG A 78 -2.47 -13.30 2.00
C ARG A 78 -1.72 -12.07 1.53
N LEU A 79 -2.39 -11.24 0.73
CA LEU A 79 -1.85 -10.02 0.15
C LEU A 79 -1.13 -9.14 1.18
N ARG A 80 0.18 -8.94 1.06
CA ARG A 80 0.97 -8.10 1.98
C ARG A 80 0.74 -6.63 1.67
N ALA A 81 0.74 -6.28 0.39
CA ALA A 81 0.56 -4.92 -0.05
C ALA A 81 -0.06 -4.79 -1.44
N LEU A 82 -0.59 -3.60 -1.71
CA LEU A 82 -1.21 -3.23 -2.97
C LEU A 82 -0.77 -1.82 -3.34
N THR A 83 -0.26 -1.66 -4.56
CA THR A 83 0.10 -0.35 -5.13
C THR A 83 -0.81 -0.07 -6.31
N ILE A 84 -1.53 1.05 -6.26
CA ILE A 84 -2.38 1.56 -7.35
C ILE A 84 -1.75 2.85 -7.84
N GLU A 85 -1.19 2.81 -9.05
CA GLU A 85 -0.69 3.97 -9.76
C GLU A 85 -1.83 4.56 -10.60
N ALA A 86 -2.20 5.82 -10.36
CA ALA A 86 -3.18 6.55 -11.15
C ALA A 86 -2.56 7.84 -11.73
N GLU A 87 -3.24 8.44 -12.70
CA GLU A 87 -2.74 9.62 -13.43
C GLU A 87 -2.47 10.82 -12.49
N THR A 88 -3.20 10.90 -11.38
CA THR A 88 -3.15 12.03 -10.46
C THR A 88 -2.36 11.77 -9.18
N ASN A 89 -2.21 10.51 -8.78
CA ASN A 89 -1.67 10.11 -7.49
C ASN A 89 -1.41 8.61 -7.44
N ASN A 90 -0.60 8.21 -6.47
CA ASN A 90 -0.37 6.81 -6.13
C ASN A 90 -1.07 6.49 -4.82
N ILE A 91 -1.63 5.29 -4.70
CA ILE A 91 -2.19 4.79 -3.45
C ILE A 91 -1.46 3.49 -3.12
N ILE A 92 -0.89 3.41 -1.93
CA ILE A 92 -0.18 2.22 -1.45
C ILE A 92 -0.85 1.75 -0.17
N ALA A 93 -1.37 0.53 -0.17
CA ALA A 93 -1.93 -0.13 0.98
C ALA A 93 -1.01 -1.25 1.45
N THR A 94 -0.86 -1.41 2.76
CA THR A 94 -0.13 -2.51 3.37
C THR A 94 -0.91 -3.08 4.53
N ARG A 95 -0.77 -4.39 4.75
CA ARG A 95 -1.36 -5.05 5.90
C ARG A 95 -0.52 -4.78 7.16
N VAL A 96 -1.19 -4.35 8.23
CA VAL A 96 -0.59 -4.16 9.58
C VAL A 96 -0.97 -5.34 10.49
N GLN A 97 -2.21 -5.82 10.38
CA GLN A 97 -2.72 -7.04 11.02
C GLN A 97 -3.68 -7.75 10.06
N PRO A 98 -4.06 -9.03 10.27
CA PRO A 98 -4.92 -9.78 9.35
C PRO A 98 -6.21 -9.04 8.91
N GLN A 99 -6.79 -8.22 9.78
CA GLN A 99 -8.01 -7.44 9.52
C GLN A 99 -7.77 -5.92 9.43
N LEU A 100 -6.51 -5.49 9.29
CA LEU A 100 -6.15 -4.08 9.37
C LEU A 100 -5.16 -3.68 8.29
N LEU A 101 -5.55 -2.68 7.50
CA LEU A 101 -4.76 -2.09 6.43
C LEU A 101 -4.40 -0.65 6.77
N LEU A 102 -3.14 -0.30 6.55
CA LEU A 102 -2.65 1.08 6.52
C LEU A 102 -2.48 1.50 5.07
N VAL A 103 -2.95 2.70 4.75
CA VAL A 103 -2.95 3.22 3.38
C VAL A 103 -2.34 4.61 3.35
N LEU A 104 -1.50 4.83 2.34
CA LEU A 104 -0.85 6.10 2.02
C LEU A 104 -1.34 6.56 0.63
N GLU A 105 -1.77 7.82 0.54
CA GLU A 105 -1.97 8.54 -0.72
C GLU A 105 -0.77 9.44 -0.99
N GLY A 106 -0.10 9.20 -2.11
CA GLY A 106 0.97 10.04 -2.64
C GLY A 106 0.42 11.31 -3.28
N GLY A 107 1.14 12.43 -3.15
CA GLY A 107 0.75 13.70 -3.77
C GLY A 107 1.36 13.95 -5.14
N VAL A 108 2.30 13.12 -5.58
CA VAL A 108 2.96 13.26 -6.89
C VAL A 108 2.50 12.13 -7.82
N PRO A 109 1.97 12.46 -9.01
CA PRO A 109 1.61 11.45 -10.01
C PRO A 109 2.85 10.80 -10.64
N PRO A 110 2.73 9.59 -11.20
CA PRO A 110 3.76 8.96 -12.02
C PRO A 110 4.02 9.82 -13.26
N ARG A 111 5.15 10.53 -13.29
CA ARG A 111 5.47 11.51 -14.36
C ARG A 111 5.87 10.88 -15.70
N ARG A 112 5.25 9.79 -16.14
CA ARG A 112 5.64 9.09 -17.39
C ARG A 112 4.82 9.61 -18.57
N SER A 113 5.46 9.88 -19.71
CA SER A 113 4.80 10.44 -20.90
C SER A 113 3.73 9.54 -21.52
N ASN A 114 3.82 8.22 -21.28
CA ASN A 114 2.85 7.21 -21.70
C ASN A 114 2.36 6.46 -20.45
N PHE A 115 1.85 7.20 -19.47
CA PHE A 115 1.38 6.60 -18.23
C PHE A 115 0.13 5.75 -18.50
N GLU A 116 0.19 4.48 -18.11
CA GLU A 116 -0.94 3.58 -18.07
C GLU A 116 -1.25 3.27 -16.59
N PRO A 117 -2.51 3.42 -16.14
CA PRO A 117 -2.91 3.04 -14.79
C PRO A 117 -2.54 1.58 -14.52
N LYS A 118 -1.91 1.34 -13.38
CA LYS A 118 -1.39 0.01 -13.02
C LYS A 118 -1.71 -0.31 -11.56
N THR A 119 -2.21 -1.51 -11.34
CA THR A 119 -2.35 -2.10 -10.01
C THR A 119 -1.32 -3.21 -9.86
N THR A 120 -0.55 -3.18 -8.78
CA THR A 120 0.46 -4.20 -8.45
C THR A 120 0.15 -4.75 -7.07
N SER A 121 -0.07 -6.06 -6.98
CA SER A 121 -0.27 -6.80 -5.74
C SER A 121 1.02 -7.48 -5.32
N GLU A 122 1.34 -7.47 -4.03
CA GLU A 122 2.51 -8.14 -3.44
C GLU A 122 2.04 -9.17 -2.40
N GLY A 123 2.29 -10.45 -2.65
CA GLY A 123 2.24 -11.52 -1.65
C GLY A 123 3.43 -11.50 -0.67
N PRO A 124 3.49 -12.44 0.29
CA PRO A 124 4.60 -12.56 1.23
C PRO A 124 5.92 -13.02 0.58
N ASP A 125 5.86 -13.76 -0.54
CA ASP A 125 7.05 -14.24 -1.27
C ASP A 125 7.39 -13.38 -2.51
N ASP A 126 6.59 -12.35 -2.81
CA ASP A 126 6.82 -11.47 -3.95
C ASP A 126 7.90 -10.43 -3.67
N GLU A 127 8.65 -10.04 -4.71
CA GLU A 127 9.58 -8.91 -4.64
C GLU A 127 8.84 -7.60 -4.36
N GLN A 128 9.40 -6.77 -3.48
CA GLN A 128 8.79 -5.48 -3.11
C GLN A 128 8.75 -4.54 -4.32
N TYR A 129 7.56 -4.00 -4.62
CA TYR A 129 7.42 -3.05 -5.69
C TYR A 129 7.62 -1.61 -5.19
N PRO A 130 8.32 -0.75 -5.95
CA PRO A 130 9.00 -1.07 -7.21
C PRO A 130 10.34 -1.80 -6.98
N VAL A 131 10.59 -2.84 -7.78
CA VAL A 131 11.79 -3.68 -7.70
C VAL A 131 13.04 -2.81 -7.64
N ASP A 132 13.94 -3.13 -6.70
CA ASP A 132 15.24 -2.47 -6.62
C ASP A 132 16.12 -2.95 -7.78
N ASP A 133 16.11 -2.19 -8.88
CA ASP A 133 17.21 -2.20 -9.84
C ASP A 133 18.47 -1.65 -9.16
N ALA A 134 19.06 -2.40 -8.23
CA ALA A 134 20.32 -2.07 -7.56
C ALA A 134 21.53 -2.20 -8.51
N ASP A 135 21.31 -2.46 -9.81
CA ASP A 135 22.38 -2.65 -10.81
C ASP A 135 22.42 -1.59 -11.93
N SER A 136 21.66 -0.50 -11.82
CA SER A 136 21.92 0.69 -12.66
C SER A 136 23.08 1.53 -12.11
N VAL A 137 24.24 0.90 -11.90
CA VAL A 137 25.51 1.60 -11.75
C VAL A 137 25.84 2.24 -13.10
N PRO A 138 26.13 3.55 -13.22
CA PRO A 138 26.51 4.16 -14.48
C PRO A 138 27.97 3.78 -14.77
N GLY A 139 28.19 2.58 -15.28
CA GLY A 139 29.55 2.05 -15.36
C GLY A 139 29.70 0.76 -16.16
N SER A 140 29.33 0.76 -17.44
CA SER A 140 30.19 0.18 -18.50
C SER A 140 29.62 0.42 -19.89
N ARG A 141 30.57 0.60 -20.80
CA ARG A 141 30.45 0.95 -22.21
C ARG A 141 29.87 -0.23 -23.00
N ASP A 142 28.79 -0.01 -23.76
CA ASP A 142 28.78 -0.29 -25.20
C ASP A 142 27.58 0.34 -25.92
N GLY A 143 27.78 0.63 -27.21
CA GLY A 143 27.05 1.64 -27.98
C GLY A 143 25.63 1.30 -28.44
N GLY A 144 24.81 2.36 -28.52
CA GLY A 144 23.55 2.40 -29.28
C GLY A 144 22.84 3.75 -29.06
N PRO A 145 22.62 4.60 -30.09
CA PRO A 145 21.86 5.83 -29.92
C PRO A 145 20.38 5.51 -30.06
N SER A 146 19.73 5.09 -28.97
CA SER A 146 18.27 5.03 -28.92
C SER A 146 17.76 5.39 -27.54
N SER A 147 17.04 6.51 -27.47
CA SER A 147 16.03 6.84 -26.44
C SER A 147 16.50 6.98 -24.98
N ARG A 148 17.34 7.98 -24.69
CA ARG A 148 17.76 8.37 -23.32
C ARG A 148 16.78 9.28 -22.56
N ALA A 149 15.70 9.76 -23.17
CA ALA A 149 14.76 10.67 -22.51
C ALA A 149 13.74 9.97 -21.60
N SER A 150 13.42 8.69 -21.89
CA SER A 150 12.40 7.94 -21.13
C SER A 150 12.91 7.32 -19.83
N SER A 151 14.23 7.22 -19.64
CA SER A 151 14.83 6.55 -18.47
C SER A 151 14.91 7.46 -17.24
N VAL A 152 15.32 8.73 -17.39
CA VAL A 152 15.49 9.64 -16.23
C VAL A 152 14.18 9.90 -15.49
N VAL A 153 13.08 10.01 -16.23
CA VAL A 153 11.75 10.30 -15.67
C VAL A 153 11.09 9.04 -15.07
N SER A 154 11.33 7.88 -15.67
CA SER A 154 10.92 6.59 -15.11
C SER A 154 11.68 6.27 -13.81
N VAL A 155 12.98 6.58 -13.76
CA VAL A 155 13.81 6.45 -12.54
C VAL A 155 13.32 7.38 -11.44
N ALA A 156 13.01 8.64 -11.74
CA ALA A 156 12.52 9.59 -10.74
C ALA A 156 11.12 9.23 -10.19
N SER A 157 10.21 8.73 -11.04
CA SER A 157 8.89 8.25 -10.60
C SER A 157 9.01 7.00 -9.72
N ASN A 158 9.89 6.06 -10.08
CA ASN A 158 10.22 4.91 -9.24
C ASN A 158 10.82 5.32 -7.90
N MET A 159 11.71 6.32 -7.90
CA MET A 159 12.33 6.81 -6.67
C MET A 159 11.29 7.37 -5.68
N ILE A 160 10.29 8.11 -6.16
CA ILE A 160 9.22 8.63 -5.32
C ILE A 160 8.36 7.49 -4.76
N LEU A 161 7.98 6.52 -5.60
CA LEU A 161 7.26 5.33 -5.15
C LEU A 161 8.05 4.55 -4.09
N ARG A 162 9.37 4.37 -4.25
CA ARG A 162 10.23 3.75 -3.22
C ARG A 162 10.22 4.51 -1.91
N LEU A 163 10.29 5.84 -1.94
CA LEU A 163 10.22 6.66 -0.74
C LEU A 163 8.85 6.56 -0.06
N GLN A 164 7.76 6.56 -0.84
CA GLN A 164 6.40 6.36 -0.34
C GLN A 164 6.25 5.00 0.31
N ARG A 165 6.72 3.94 -0.36
CA ARG A 165 6.72 2.57 0.13
C ARG A 165 7.49 2.43 1.43
N ARG A 166 8.73 2.92 1.48
CA ARG A 166 9.58 2.90 2.67
C ARG A 166 8.93 3.65 3.85
N LYS A 167 8.29 4.79 3.58
CA LYS A 167 7.58 5.56 4.62
C LYS A 167 6.36 4.80 5.14
N LEU A 168 5.59 4.18 4.24
CA LEU A 168 4.44 3.33 4.60
C LEU A 168 4.87 2.15 5.46
N GLU A 169 5.92 1.42 5.07
CA GLU A 169 6.42 0.27 5.82
C GLU A 169 6.96 0.67 7.20
N ALA A 170 7.71 1.78 7.28
CA ALA A 170 8.19 2.29 8.57
C ALA A 170 7.03 2.64 9.51
N MET A 171 5.96 3.26 9.00
CA MET A 171 4.78 3.57 9.79
C MET A 171 3.98 2.31 10.17
N ALA A 172 3.84 1.36 9.24
CA ALA A 172 3.18 0.09 9.49
C ALA A 172 3.88 -0.70 10.60
N ASN A 173 5.21 -0.79 10.55
CA ASN A 173 6.01 -1.47 11.58
C ASN A 173 5.88 -0.76 12.93
N ALA A 174 5.97 0.57 12.97
CA ALA A 174 5.81 1.32 14.23
C ALA A 174 4.43 1.11 14.87
N ILE A 175 3.37 1.04 14.06
CA ILE A 175 2.01 0.76 14.54
C ILE A 175 1.87 -0.70 14.97
N ALA A 176 2.47 -1.65 14.23
CA ALA A 176 2.47 -3.06 14.58
C ALA A 176 3.18 -3.30 15.92
N ASP A 177 4.37 -2.71 16.11
CA ASP A 177 5.15 -2.79 17.34
C ASP A 177 4.38 -2.22 18.55
N ASP A 178 3.68 -1.09 18.38
CA ASP A 178 2.83 -0.52 19.44
C ASP A 178 1.64 -1.43 19.77
N PHE A 179 1.04 -2.07 18.77
CA PHE A 179 -0.02 -3.06 19.00
C PHE A 179 0.47 -4.31 19.69
N GLU A 180 1.67 -4.79 19.38
CA GLU A 180 2.29 -5.91 20.09
C GLU A 180 2.58 -5.56 21.56
N GLN A 181 3.14 -4.37 21.82
CA GLN A 181 3.42 -3.90 23.18
C GLN A 181 2.17 -3.71 24.02
N THR A 182 1.09 -3.20 23.41
CA THR A 182 -0.20 -3.00 24.08
C THR A 182 -1.07 -4.26 24.12
N GLY A 183 -0.66 -5.34 23.44
CA GLY A 183 -1.43 -6.57 23.28
C GLY A 183 -2.70 -6.41 22.46
N PHE A 184 -2.80 -5.34 21.64
CA PHE A 184 -3.96 -5.10 20.80
C PHE A 184 -3.96 -6.03 19.58
N GLN A 185 -4.99 -6.86 19.48
CA GLN A 185 -5.29 -7.63 18.27
C GLN A 185 -6.67 -7.25 17.76
N MET A 186 -6.75 -6.90 16.48
CA MET A 186 -8.03 -6.69 15.82
C MET A 186 -8.80 -8.01 15.80
N PRO A 187 -10.07 -8.03 16.28
CA PRO A 187 -10.87 -9.25 16.24
C PRO A 187 -10.97 -9.77 14.81
N ILE A 188 -10.75 -11.06 14.64
CA ILE A 188 -11.09 -11.75 13.41
C ILE A 188 -12.62 -11.91 13.44
N ASP A 189 -13.32 -11.38 12.45
CA ASP A 189 -14.77 -11.59 12.30
C ASP A 189 -15.06 -13.09 12.42
N GLY A 190 -15.67 -13.51 13.54
CA GLY A 190 -15.91 -14.92 13.87
C GLY A 190 -15.68 -15.33 15.33
N THR A 191 -14.95 -14.56 16.14
CA THR A 191 -14.77 -14.85 17.59
C THR A 191 -15.49 -13.85 18.49
N THR A 192 -16.77 -13.57 18.22
CA THR A 192 -17.66 -13.10 19.29
C THR A 192 -18.06 -14.32 20.11
N LYS A 193 -17.19 -14.77 21.03
CA LYS A 193 -17.65 -15.63 22.12
C LYS A 193 -18.46 -14.74 23.06
N ILE A 194 -19.75 -14.63 22.76
CA ILE A 194 -20.75 -14.19 23.72
C ILE A 194 -20.80 -15.30 24.77
N PHE A 195 -20.25 -15.04 25.95
CA PHE A 195 -20.55 -15.78 27.17
C PHE A 195 -21.35 -14.86 28.09
#